data_AF-A0A158L1U9-F1
#
_entry.id   AF-A0A158L1U9-F1
#
_cell.length_a   1.000
_cell.length_b   1.000
_cell.length_c   1.000
_cell.angle_alpha   90.00
_cell.angle_beta   90.00
_cell.angle_gamma   90.00
#
_symmetry.space_group_name_H-M   'P 1'
#
loop_
_entity.id
_entity.type
_entity.pdbx_description
1 polymer ?
#
loop_
_entity_poly.entity_id
_entity_poly.type
_entity_poly.pdbx_seq_one_letter_code
_entity_poly.pdbx_strand_id
1 'polypeptide(L)'
;MPQTYEYNGFTLQIAIEHDFHRSPPCSSQLGYVAVVRICQPGTMLSWFSPLRLGEAGGRSFASRAEALDGGFSAAQRMVDDLLC
;
A
#
# COMPACT_ATOMS: atom_id res chain seq x y z
N MET A 1 -8.42 9.15 -0.34
CA MET A 1 -9.52 8.15 -0.41
C MET A 1 -8.90 6.79 -0.72
N PRO A 2 -8.96 5.83 0.22
CA PRO A 2 -8.47 4.48 -0.01
C PRO A 2 -9.30 3.77 -1.07
N GLN A 3 -8.65 2.96 -1.90
CA GLN A 3 -9.31 2.06 -2.83
C GLN A 3 -9.47 0.70 -2.15
N THR A 4 -10.66 0.13 -2.24
CA THR A 4 -10.95 -1.19 -1.66
C THR A 4 -11.23 -2.16 -2.80
N TYR A 5 -10.59 -3.31 -2.75
CA TYR A 5 -10.70 -4.40 -3.72
C TYR A 5 -11.01 -5.70 -2.99
N GLU A 6 -11.73 -6.59 -3.64
CA GLU A 6 -11.93 -7.95 -3.13
C GLU A 6 -11.06 -8.91 -3.94
N TYR A 7 -10.23 -9.69 -3.26
CA TYR A 7 -9.32 -10.65 -3.87
C TYR A 7 -9.30 -11.95 -3.06
N ASN A 8 -9.65 -13.05 -3.71
CA ASN A 8 -9.69 -14.39 -3.11
C ASN A 8 -10.50 -14.49 -1.79
N GLY A 9 -11.59 -13.71 -1.69
CA GLY A 9 -12.40 -13.61 -0.47
C GLY A 9 -11.85 -12.65 0.59
N PHE A 10 -10.68 -12.07 0.40
CA PHE A 10 -10.11 -11.03 1.27
C PHE A 10 -10.44 -9.64 0.76
N THR A 11 -10.58 -8.70 1.69
CA THR A 11 -10.76 -7.29 1.36
C THR A 11 -9.41 -6.58 1.43
N LEU A 12 -8.88 -6.19 0.27
CA LEU A 12 -7.65 -5.41 0.13
C LEU A 12 -7.99 -3.92 0.15
N GLN A 13 -7.53 -3.21 1.15
CA GLN A 13 -7.67 -1.75 1.24
C GLN A 13 -6.33 -1.09 1.02
N ILE A 14 -6.25 -0.26 -0.03
CA ILE A 14 -5.04 0.42 -0.46
C ILE A 14 -5.27 1.93 -0.29
N ALA A 15 -4.68 2.50 0.75
CA ALA A 15 -4.62 3.94 0.93
C ALA A 15 -3.33 4.47 0.32
N ILE A 16 -3.37 5.65 -0.30
CA ILE A 16 -2.15 6.31 -0.76
C ILE A 16 -1.92 7.50 0.14
N GLU A 17 -0.77 7.49 0.78
CA GLU A 17 -0.29 8.58 1.61
C GLU A 17 0.82 9.32 0.88
N HIS A 18 0.90 10.62 1.12
CA HIS A 18 2.04 11.41 0.69
C HIS A 18 3.11 11.32 1.77
N ASP A 19 4.30 10.89 1.37
CA ASP A 19 5.45 10.97 2.24
C ASP A 19 5.94 12.42 2.30
N PHE A 20 5.48 13.12 3.34
CA PHE A 20 6.01 14.42 3.73
C PHE A 20 7.18 14.20 4.70
N HIS A 21 8.21 13.46 4.30
CA HIS A 21 9.42 13.36 5.11
C HIS A 21 10.05 14.77 5.22
N ARG A 22 9.82 15.40 6.38
CA ARG A 22 10.27 16.74 6.75
C ARG A 22 11.77 16.69 7.06
N SER A 23 12.64 16.90 6.07
CA SER A 23 14.08 17.18 6.25
C SER A 23 14.70 17.79 4.97
N PRO A 24 15.85 18.50 5.07
CA PRO A 24 16.08 19.91 4.66
C PRO A 24 16.16 20.17 3.14
N PRO A 25 16.25 21.44 2.67
CA PRO A 25 15.60 21.97 1.47
C PRO A 25 16.38 21.70 0.17
N CYS A 26 16.57 20.44 -0.21
CA CYS A 26 17.24 20.14 -1.49
C CYS A 26 16.52 19.16 -2.42
N SER A 27 15.38 18.58 -2.05
CA SER A 27 14.58 17.81 -3.01
C SER A 27 13.12 17.75 -2.59
N SER A 28 12.33 18.70 -3.10
CA SER A 28 10.87 18.74 -3.01
C SER A 28 10.20 17.62 -3.82
N GLN A 29 10.64 16.37 -3.67
CA GLN A 29 9.97 15.24 -4.28
C GLN A 29 8.89 14.76 -3.32
N LEU A 30 7.68 15.26 -3.55
CA LEU A 30 6.44 14.71 -3.00
C LEU A 30 6.39 13.22 -3.35
N GLY A 31 6.81 12.39 -2.41
CA GLY A 31 6.78 10.95 -2.56
C GLY A 31 5.39 10.40 -2.30
N TYR A 32 4.96 9.40 -3.05
CA TYR A 32 3.73 8.64 -2.75
C TYR A 32 4.10 7.31 -2.07
N VAL A 33 3.35 6.93 -1.05
CA VAL A 33 3.51 5.66 -0.33
C VAL A 33 2.18 4.94 -0.34
N ALA A 34 2.19 3.66 -0.70
CA ALA A 34 1.00 2.83 -0.72
C ALA A 34 0.87 2.13 0.62
N VAL A 35 -0.17 2.44 1.38
CA VAL A 35 -0.51 1.78 2.63
C VAL A 35 -1.53 0.70 2.36
N VAL A 36 -1.11 -0.55 2.46
CA VAL A 36 -1.93 -1.73 2.20
C VAL A 36 -2.42 -2.31 3.51
N ARG A 37 -3.72 -2.62 3.57
CA ARG A 37 -4.38 -3.37 4.63
C ARG A 37 -5.12 -4.55 4.02
N ILE A 38 -4.94 -5.72 4.59
CA ILE A 38 -5.59 -6.96 4.15
C ILE A 38 -6.54 -7.38 5.26
N CYS A 39 -7.85 -7.27 5.02
CA CYS A 39 -8.88 -7.63 5.99
C CYS A 39 -9.44 -9.02 5.69
N GLN A 40 -9.78 -9.75 6.76
CA GLN A 40 -10.34 -11.09 6.66
C GLN A 40 -11.76 -11.07 6.06
N PRO A 41 -12.14 -12.06 5.23
CA PRO A 41 -13.53 -12.25 4.82
C PRO A 41 -14.49 -12.16 6.01
N GLY A 42 -15.51 -11.32 5.90
CA GLY A 42 -16.57 -11.19 6.90
C GLY A 42 -16.16 -10.51 8.21
N THR A 43 -14.93 -10.00 8.33
CA THR A 43 -14.47 -9.29 9.53
C THR A 43 -13.74 -7.99 9.17
N MET A 44 -13.92 -6.93 9.95
CA MET A 44 -13.10 -5.70 9.81
C MET A 44 -11.69 -5.84 10.40
N LEU A 45 -11.28 -7.04 10.80
CA LEU A 45 -9.96 -7.30 11.35
C LEU A 45 -8.95 -7.43 10.20
N SER A 46 -7.94 -6.56 10.26
CA SER A 46 -6.77 -6.66 9.40
C SER A 46 -5.92 -7.85 9.86
N TRP A 47 -5.53 -8.72 8.95
CA TRP A 47 -4.65 -9.86 9.23
C TRP A 47 -3.28 -9.40 9.74
N PHE A 48 -2.83 -8.24 9.28
CA PHE A 48 -1.53 -7.68 9.63
C PHE A 48 -1.63 -6.18 9.94
N SER A 49 -0.58 -5.65 10.56
CA SER A 49 -0.41 -4.21 10.64
C SER A 49 -0.36 -3.59 9.24
N PRO A 50 -0.90 -2.38 9.04
CA PRO A 50 -0.87 -1.71 7.73
C PRO A 50 0.57 -1.59 7.23
N LEU A 51 0.83 -2.11 6.03
CA LEU A 51 2.16 -2.07 5.46
C LEU A 51 2.30 -0.85 4.56
N ARG A 52 3.34 -0.06 4.82
CA ARG A 52 3.74 1.08 4.00
C ARG A 52 4.71 0.60 2.94
N LEU A 53 4.25 0.55 1.71
CA LEU A 53 5.01 0.11 0.55
C LEU A 53 5.50 1.33 -0.22
N GLY A 54 6.78 1.30 -0.55
CA GLY A 54 7.43 2.23 -1.45
C GLY A 54 7.81 1.60 -2.78
N GLU A 55 8.37 2.41 -3.65
CA GLU A 55 9.05 2.01 -4.88
C GLU A 55 10.29 1.14 -4.57
N ALA A 56 10.78 0.43 -5.59
CA ALA A 56 11.88 -0.51 -5.44
C ALA A 56 13.11 0.18 -4.82
N GLY A 57 13.69 -0.46 -3.81
CA GLY A 57 14.81 0.12 -3.06
C GLY A 57 14.40 1.06 -1.92
N GLY A 58 13.14 1.02 -1.48
CA GLY A 58 12.67 1.75 -0.28
C GLY A 58 12.43 3.24 -0.52
N ARG A 59 12.31 3.64 -1.80
CA ARG A 59 11.96 5.00 -2.21
C ARG A 59 10.46 5.19 -2.18
N SER A 60 10.00 6.42 -2.22
CA SER A 60 8.60 6.71 -2.47
C SER A 60 8.29 6.64 -3.97
N PHE A 61 7.06 6.24 -4.31
CA PHE A 61 6.60 6.24 -5.69
C PHE A 61 6.56 7.66 -6.26
N ALA A 62 6.87 7.80 -7.55
CA ALA A 62 6.86 9.09 -8.23
C ALA A 62 5.43 9.59 -8.50
N SER A 63 4.46 8.67 -8.56
CA SER A 63 3.06 9.00 -8.82
C SER A 63 2.08 8.19 -7.97
N ARG A 64 0.87 8.75 -7.81
CA ARG A 64 -0.26 8.06 -7.19
C ARG A 64 -0.64 6.77 -7.95
N ALA A 65 -0.53 6.79 -9.27
CA ALA A 65 -0.89 5.63 -10.09
C ALA A 65 0.07 4.45 -9.84
N GLU A 66 1.38 4.72 -9.81
CA GLU A 66 2.39 3.70 -9.49
C GLU A 66 2.26 3.19 -8.07
N ALA A 67 1.96 4.08 -7.10
CA ALA A 67 1.69 3.65 -5.73
C ALA A 67 0.48 2.72 -5.64
N LEU A 68 -0.58 3.02 -6.38
CA LEU A 68 -1.76 2.17 -6.42
C LEU A 68 -1.43 0.79 -7.01
N ASP A 69 -0.78 0.77 -8.17
CA ASP A 69 -0.51 -0.44 -8.94
C ASP A 69 0.51 -1.34 -8.22
N GLY A 70 1.58 -0.74 -7.69
CA GLY A 70 2.57 -1.42 -6.86
C GLY A 70 1.97 -1.92 -5.54
N GLY A 71 1.13 -1.11 -4.89
CA GLY A 71 0.41 -1.49 -3.68
C GLY A 71 -0.55 -2.65 -3.92
N PHE A 72 -1.27 -2.64 -5.04
CA PHE A 72 -2.20 -3.70 -5.41
C PHE A 72 -1.47 -5.01 -5.73
N SER A 73 -0.43 -4.96 -6.56
CA SER A 73 0.39 -6.13 -6.90
C SER A 73 1.03 -6.76 -5.67
N ALA A 74 1.55 -5.94 -4.76
CA ALA A 74 2.10 -6.43 -3.50
C ALA A 74 1.03 -7.02 -2.58
N ALA A 75 -0.15 -6.40 -2.49
CA ALA A 75 -1.26 -6.90 -1.70
C ALA A 75 -1.73 -8.29 -2.17
N GLN A 76 -1.86 -8.49 -3.48
CA GLN A 76 -2.19 -9.80 -4.06
C GLN A 76 -1.13 -10.83 -3.69
N ARG A 77 0.14 -10.50 -3.92
CA ARG A 77 1.26 -11.39 -3.63
C ARG A 77 1.35 -11.77 -2.14
N MET A 78 1.03 -10.84 -1.24
CA MET A 78 0.92 -11.15 0.18
C MET A 78 -0.20 -12.14 0.50
N VAL A 79 -1.36 -12.01 -0.15
CA VAL A 79 -2.44 -12.99 0.00
C VAL A 79 -1.99 -14.35 -0.50
N ASP A 80 -1.37 -14.40 -1.69
CA ASP A 80 -0.86 -15.65 -2.27
C ASP A 80 0.26 -16.29 -1.42
N ASP A 81 1.20 -15.51 -0.89
CA ASP A 81 2.37 -16.02 -0.14
C ASP A 81 2.04 -16.35 1.34
N LEU A 82 1.09 -15.66 1.97
CA LEU A 82 0.82 -15.78 3.42
C LEU A 82 -0.49 -16.49 3.77
N LEU A 83 -1.47 -16.50 2.86
CA LEU A 83 -2.84 -16.97 3.15
C LEU A 83 -3.26 -18.17 2.28
N CYS A 84 -2.37 -18.65 1.41
CA CYS A 84 -2.54 -19.84 0.60
C CYS A 84 -1.73 -21.02 1.17
#